data_AF-A0A937H9Y4-F1
#
_entry.id   AF-A0A937H9Y4-F1
#
_cell.length_a   1.000
_cell.length_b   1.000
_cell.length_c   1.000
_cell.angle_alpha   90.00
_cell.angle_beta   90.00
_cell.angle_gamma   90.00
#
_symmetry.space_group_name_H-M   'P 1'
#
loop_
_entity.id
_entity.type
_entity.pdbx_description
1 polymer ?
#
loop_
_entity_poly.entity_id
_entity_poly.type
_entity_poly.pdbx_seq_one_letter_code
_entity_poly.pdbx_strand_id
1 'polypeptide(L)' 'WETNVLELFDLSEDVEEKNDLSKQMPERVIKLNKALEEFLDKANAVTSRTEI' A
#
# COMPACT_ATOMS: atom_id res chain seq x y z
N TRP A 1 3.15 -6.75 -7.33
CA TRP A 1 1.91 -6.02 -7.68
C TRP A 1 0.78 -6.93 -8.20
N GLU A 2 0.98 -8.25 -8.31
CA GLU A 2 0.14 -9.15 -9.12
C GLU A 2 -1.32 -9.33 -8.65
N THR A 3 -1.64 -9.02 -7.38
CA THR A 3 -2.98 -9.26 -6.82
C THR A 3 -3.80 -7.99 -6.55
N ASN A 4 -3.21 -6.80 -6.67
CA ASN A 4 -3.86 -5.51 -6.34
C ASN A 4 -4.53 -5.47 -4.94
N VAL A 5 -4.08 -6.32 -4.01
CA VAL A 5 -4.58 -6.32 -2.63
C VAL A 5 -3.82 -5.27 -1.83
N LEU A 6 -4.56 -4.41 -1.13
CA LEU A 6 -4.02 -3.39 -0.24
C LEU A 6 -4.23 -3.83 1.20
N GLU A 7 -3.15 -3.82 1.97
CA GLU A 7 -3.14 -4.14 3.40
C GLU A 7 -2.85 -2.86 4.20
N LEU A 8 -3.29 -2.83 5.47
CA LEU A 8 -3.06 -1.69 6.35
C LEU A 8 -2.61 -2.16 7.73
N PHE A 9 -1.44 -1.70 8.14
CA PHE A 9 -0.85 -2.02 9.45
C PHE A 9 -0.57 -0.75 10.25
N ASP A 10 -0.73 -0.82 11.57
CA ASP A 10 -0.35 0.25 12.49
C ASP A 10 0.97 -0.11 13.16
N LEU A 11 2.08 0.40 12.63
CA LEU A 11 3.42 0.08 13.13
C LEU A 11 3.70 0.57 14.56
N SER A 12 2.85 1.45 15.12
CA SER A 12 3.01 1.86 16.53
C SER A 12 2.55 0.77 17.51
N GLU A 13 1.64 -0.11 17.08
CA GLU A 13 1.05 -1.17 17.89
C GLU A 13 1.34 -2.58 17.34
N ASP A 14 1.68 -2.69 16.06
CA ASP A 14 1.86 -3.94 15.30
C ASP A 14 3.07 -3.86 14.37
N VAL A 15 4.26 -3.80 14.97
CA VAL A 15 5.54 -3.75 14.23
C VAL A 15 5.83 -5.02 13.42
N GLU A 16 5.19 -6.13 13.76
CA GLU A 16 5.34 -7.42 13.06
C GLU A 16 4.35 -7.58 11.89
N GLU A 17 3.48 -6.58 11.65
CA GLU A 17 2.51 -6.57 10.55
C GLU A 17 1.58 -7.80 10.54
N LYS A 18 1.15 -8.25 11.73
CA LYS A 18 0.31 -9.45 11.87
C LYS A 18 -1.18 -9.17 11.75
N ASN A 19 -1.61 -7.92 11.93
CA ASN A 19 -3.00 -7.51 12.06
C ASN A 19 -3.40 -6.56 10.93
N ASP A 20 -3.95 -7.12 9.85
CA ASP A 20 -4.48 -6.31 8.74
C ASP A 20 -5.76 -5.56 9.14
N LEU A 21 -5.69 -4.23 9.07
CA LEU A 21 -6.77 -3.28 9.35
C LEU A 21 -7.51 -2.83 8.08
N SER A 22 -7.12 -3.30 6.89
CA SER A 22 -7.61 -2.79 5.60
C SER A 22 -9.14 -2.82 5.49
N LYS A 23 -9.77 -3.88 5.98
CA LYS A 23 -11.23 -4.07 5.99
C LYS A 23 -11.95 -3.22 7.03
N GLN A 24 -11.25 -2.85 8.11
CA GLN A 24 -11.81 -2.07 9.21
C GLN A 24 -11.72 -0.56 8.94
N MET A 25 -10.71 -0.14 8.18
CA MET A 25 -10.42 1.28 7.89
C MET A 25 -10.27 1.55 6.38
N PRO A 26 -11.31 1.29 5.55
CA PRO A 26 -11.21 1.39 4.09
C PRO A 26 -10.87 2.81 3.62
N GLU A 27 -11.36 3.84 4.30
CA GLU A 27 -11.02 5.24 3.96
C GLU A 27 -9.54 5.55 4.14
N ARG A 28 -8.89 4.94 5.14
CA ARG A 28 -7.47 5.13 5.41
C ARG A 28 -6.62 4.43 4.36
N VAL A 29 -7.05 3.24 3.91
CA VAL A 29 -6.45 2.53 2.78
C VAL A 29 -6.47 3.39 1.53
N ILE A 30 -7.63 3.95 1.17
CA ILE A 30 -7.79 4.81 -0.02
C ILE A 30 -6.86 6.03 0.07
N LYS A 31 -6.82 6.69 1.23
CA LYS A 31 -5.98 7.87 1.44
C LYS A 31 -4.49 7.57 1.27
N LEU A 32 -4.01 6.47 1.85
CA LEU A 32 -2.61 6.09 1.76
C LEU A 32 -2.23 5.61 0.36
N ASN A 33 -3.11 4.85 -0.30
CA ASN A 33 -2.91 4.43 -1.68
C ASN A 33 -2.81 5.65 -2.62
N LYS A 34 -3.67 6.65 -2.46
CA LYS A 34 -3.57 7.89 -3.23
C LYS A 34 -2.25 8.62 -3.00
N ALA A 35 -1.78 8.69 -1.75
CA ALA A 35 -0.49 9.31 -1.44
C ALA A 35 0.69 8.55 -2.09
N LEU A 36 0.61 7.22 -2.15
CA LEU A 36 1.57 6.38 -2.87
C LEU A 36 1.53 6.65 -4.37
N GLU A 37 0.36 6.65 -5.00
CA GLU A 37 0.18 6.95 -6.43
C GLU A 37 0.75 8.32 -6.80
N GLU A 38 0.44 9.36 -6.01
CA GLU A 38 0.99 10.70 -6.20
C GLU A 38 2.51 10.76 -6.07
N PHE A 39 3.09 9.95 -5.18
CA PHE A 39 4.54 9.86 -5.03
C PHE A 39 5.19 9.17 -6.23
N LEU A 40 4.61 8.05 -6.70
CA LEU A 40 5.12 7.30 -7.84
C LEU A 40 5.04 8.12 -9.14
N ASP A 41 3.95 8.86 -9.33
CA ASP A 41 3.78 9.78 -10.46
C ASP A 41 4.87 10.87 -10.47
N LYS A 42 5.12 11.51 -9.31
CA LYS A 42 6.21 12.48 -9.16
C LYS A 42 7.60 11.89 -9.40
N ALA A 43 7.80 10.64 -9.01
CA ALA A 43 9.06 9.93 -9.22
C ALA A 43 9.25 9.46 -10.68
N ASN A 44 8.25 9.63 -11.54
CA ASN A 44 8.20 9.04 -12.88
C ASN A 44 8.49 7.54 -12.85
N ALA A 45 7.99 6.86 -11.80
CA ALA A 45 8.24 5.46 -11.56
C ALA A 45 7.47 4.60 -12.56
N VAL A 46 8.16 3.64 -13.18
CA VAL A 46 7.54 2.65 -14.06
C VAL A 46 7.49 1.32 -13.32
N THR A 47 6.29 0.75 -13.20
CA THR A 47 6.09 -0.59 -12.63
C THR A 47 6.16 -1.63 -13.74
N SER A 48 7.36 -1.95 -14.22
CA SER A 48 7.57 -3.12 -15.11
C SER A 48 7.84 -4.37 -14.27
N ARG A 49 7.18 -5.49 -14.62
CA ARG A 49 7.59 -6.80 -14.11
C ARG A 49 8.98 -7.10 -14.68
N THR A 50 9.97 -7.31 -13.83
CA THR A 50 11.25 -7.84 -14.27
C THR A 50 11.02 -9.26 -14.81
N GLU A 51 11.29 -9.47 -16.09
CA GLU A 51 11.33 -10.83 -16.64
C GLU A 51 12.53 -11.56 -16.02
N ILE A 52 12.28 -12.76 -15.47
CA ILE A 52 13.30 -13.66 -14.88
C ILE A 52 13.58 -14.76 -15.89
#